data_AF-A0A3D4H146-F1
#
_entry.id   AF-A0A3D4H146-F1
#
_cell.length_a   1.000
_cell.length_b   1.000
_cell.length_c   1.000
_cell.angle_alpha   90.00
_cell.angle_beta   90.00
_cell.angle_gamma   90.00
#
_symmetry.space_group_name_H-M   'P 1'
#
loop_
_entity.id
_entity.type
_entity.pdbx_description
1 polymer ?
#
loop_
_entity_poly.entity_id
_entity_poly.type
_entity_poly.pdbx_seq_one_letter_code
_entity_poly.pdbx_strand_id
1 'polypeptide(L)'
;MEIAPCRTYHAVTSSVNLIEIPHRKSAFKIYYLSIIGRDKPEVYEWEHCTLTKDEFESTLITSSQEGVGFVTAFPHITKIFRFAPVMETVLDISEFDTEGLMGKDCSREGGYHEFACYAEAIIAAEEYHAWAKTATVSNYLAYRCSTTDFPVSNNSKLAEFVSS
;
A
#
# COMPACT_ATOMS: atom_id res chain seq x y z
N MET A 1 -6.15 26.17 -10.30
CA MET A 1 -5.72 24.78 -10.08
C MET A 1 -4.64 24.50 -11.12
N GLU A 2 -3.40 24.30 -10.70
CA GLU A 2 -2.32 23.92 -11.59
C GLU A 2 -2.34 22.39 -11.77
N ILE A 3 -2.37 21.91 -13.02
CA ILE A 3 -2.37 20.47 -13.33
C ILE A 3 -1.00 20.08 -13.87
N ALA A 4 -0.23 19.37 -13.05
CA ALA A 4 1.03 18.79 -13.48
C ALA A 4 0.80 17.65 -14.51
N PRO A 5 1.72 17.46 -15.47
CA PRO A 5 1.67 16.29 -16.35
C PRO A 5 1.68 14.99 -15.54
N CYS A 6 0.62 14.19 -15.68
CA CYS A 6 0.52 12.92 -14.98
C CYS A 6 1.40 11.87 -15.69
N ARG A 7 2.29 11.22 -14.95
CA ARG A 7 3.08 10.10 -15.48
C ARG A 7 2.17 8.89 -15.70
N THR A 8 2.59 7.99 -16.59
CA THR A 8 1.96 6.68 -16.69
C THR A 8 1.97 5.97 -15.33
N TYR A 9 0.88 5.27 -15.04
CA TYR A 9 0.70 4.48 -13.84
C TYR A 9 0.17 3.11 -14.22
N HIS A 10 0.97 2.10 -13.93
CA HIS A 10 0.60 0.71 -14.03
C HIS A 10 1.26 -0.01 -12.86
N ALA A 11 0.50 -0.19 -11.79
CA ALA A 11 0.99 -0.97 -10.65
C ALA A 11 0.62 -2.44 -10.81
N VAL A 12 1.48 -3.33 -10.30
CA VAL A 12 1.26 -4.78 -10.27
C VAL A 12 1.63 -5.34 -8.90
N THR A 13 0.88 -6.34 -8.44
CA THR A 13 1.22 -7.11 -7.24
C THR A 13 2.16 -8.25 -7.62
N SER A 14 3.41 -8.19 -7.17
CA SER A 14 4.43 -9.22 -7.46
C SER A 14 4.29 -10.45 -6.55
N SER A 15 4.03 -10.24 -5.27
CA SER A 15 3.82 -11.32 -4.29
C SER A 15 3.04 -10.81 -3.08
N VAL A 16 2.48 -11.74 -2.31
CA VAL A 16 1.81 -11.44 -1.04
C VAL A 16 2.31 -12.37 0.04
N ASN A 17 2.93 -11.80 1.07
CA ASN A 17 3.45 -12.57 2.21
C ASN A 17 2.64 -12.25 3.46
N LEU A 18 2.46 -13.22 4.35
CA LEU A 18 1.86 -12.99 5.67
C LEU A 18 2.99 -13.00 6.69
N ILE A 19 3.11 -11.91 7.45
CA ILE A 19 3.97 -11.88 8.63
C ILE A 19 3.09 -11.96 9.89
N GLU A 20 3.52 -12.80 10.82
CA GLU A 20 2.92 -12.89 12.15
C GLU A 20 3.97 -12.48 13.17
N ILE A 21 3.56 -11.64 14.12
CA ILE A 21 4.40 -11.09 15.17
C ILE A 21 3.75 -11.46 16.52
N PRO A 22 3.90 -12.72 16.98
CA PRO A 22 3.07 -13.26 18.07
C PRO A 22 3.23 -12.53 19.39
N HIS A 23 4.47 -12.11 19.69
CA HIS A 23 4.79 -11.38 20.93
C HIS A 23 4.09 -10.01 21.01
N ARG A 24 3.64 -9.46 19.88
CA ARG A 24 2.87 -8.20 19.79
C ARG A 24 1.42 -8.40 19.36
N LYS A 25 0.93 -9.65 19.32
CA LYS A 25 -0.43 -9.99 18.83
C LYS A 25 -0.78 -9.30 17.51
N SER A 26 0.20 -9.22 16.61
CA SER A 26 0.08 -8.46 15.36
C SER A 26 0.29 -9.37 14.15
N ALA A 27 -0.40 -9.08 13.05
CA ALA A 27 -0.30 -9.83 11.81
C ALA A 27 -0.63 -8.95 10.60
N PHE A 28 0.23 -9.00 9.58
CA PHE A 28 0.09 -8.17 8.39
C PHE A 28 0.29 -8.96 7.11
N LYS A 29 -0.62 -8.77 6.16
CA LYS A 29 -0.45 -9.23 4.78
C LYS A 29 0.31 -8.17 3.99
N ILE A 30 1.49 -8.48 3.49
CA ILE A 30 2.34 -7.56 2.74
C ILE A 30 2.11 -7.78 1.25
N TYR A 31 1.50 -6.80 0.60
CA TYR A 31 1.35 -6.71 -0.85
C TYR A 31 2.56 -5.99 -1.42
N TYR A 32 3.45 -6.75 -2.08
CA TYR A 32 4.63 -6.20 -2.75
C TYR A 32 4.26 -5.67 -4.12
N LEU A 33 4.18 -4.35 -4.23
CA LEU A 33 3.71 -3.66 -5.42
C LEU A 33 4.88 -3.06 -6.21
N SER A 34 4.76 -3.05 -7.52
CA SER A 34 5.72 -2.41 -8.42
C SER A 34 5.00 -1.54 -9.43
N ILE A 35 5.53 -0.36 -9.76
CA ILE A 35 5.00 0.47 -10.85
C ILE A 35 5.89 0.27 -12.07
N ILE A 36 5.38 -0.49 -13.03
CA ILE A 36 6.14 -0.88 -14.23
C ILE A 36 6.07 0.20 -15.31
N GLY A 37 7.09 0.20 -16.19
CA GLY A 37 7.13 1.06 -17.38
C GLY A 37 7.50 2.52 -17.11
N ARG A 38 8.12 2.81 -15.96
CA ARG A 38 8.69 4.13 -15.64
C ARG A 38 10.18 4.19 -15.97
N ASP A 39 10.70 5.39 -16.21
CA ASP A 39 12.10 5.65 -16.60
C ASP A 39 13.17 5.30 -15.53
N LYS A 40 12.77 4.77 -14.37
CA LYS A 40 13.64 4.44 -13.21
C LYS A 40 13.13 3.19 -12.49
N PRO A 41 13.21 1.99 -13.11
CA PRO A 41 12.68 0.77 -12.53
C PRO A 41 13.27 0.47 -11.14
N GLU A 42 14.52 0.85 -10.88
CA GLU A 42 15.19 0.68 -9.58
C GLU A 42 14.51 1.40 -8.40
N VAL A 43 13.69 2.42 -8.68
CA VAL A 43 12.91 3.18 -7.69
C VAL A 43 11.50 2.61 -7.50
N TYR A 44 10.97 1.95 -8.53
CA TYR A 44 9.55 1.63 -8.61
C TYR A 44 9.26 0.12 -8.63
N GLU A 45 10.24 -0.71 -8.89
CA GLU A 45 10.09 -2.15 -9.13
C GLU A 45 10.97 -2.96 -8.18
N TRP A 46 10.37 -3.92 -7.47
CA TRP A 46 11.08 -4.75 -6.49
C TRP A 46 12.19 -5.62 -7.10
N GLU A 47 12.06 -5.98 -8.37
CA GLU A 47 13.06 -6.79 -9.08
C GLU A 47 14.34 -5.99 -9.41
N HIS A 48 14.27 -4.66 -9.36
CA HIS A 48 15.34 -3.76 -9.75
C HIS A 48 15.89 -2.92 -8.59
N CYS A 49 15.23 -2.90 -7.44
CA CYS A 49 15.70 -2.15 -6.27
C CYS A 49 16.75 -2.94 -5.47
N THR A 50 17.50 -2.24 -4.63
CA THR A 50 18.55 -2.85 -3.78
C THR A 50 18.01 -3.48 -2.50
N LEU A 51 16.82 -3.04 -2.05
CA LEU A 51 16.19 -3.55 -0.84
C LEU A 51 15.46 -4.86 -1.15
N THR A 52 15.82 -5.93 -0.47
CA THR A 52 15.12 -7.22 -0.63
C THR A 52 13.82 -7.27 0.18
N LYS A 53 12.90 -8.14 -0.25
CA LYS A 53 11.65 -8.38 0.48
C LYS A 53 11.91 -8.90 1.90
N ASP A 54 12.90 -9.77 2.08
CA ASP A 54 13.29 -10.34 3.38
C ASP A 54 13.86 -9.28 4.35
N GLU A 55 14.67 -8.35 3.83
CA GLU A 55 15.18 -7.21 4.62
C GLU A 55 14.04 -6.28 5.05
N PHE A 56 13.08 -6.03 4.15
CA PHE A 56 11.88 -5.26 4.48
C PHE A 56 11.04 -5.97 5.56
N GLU A 57 10.80 -7.28 5.43
CA GLU A 57 10.07 -8.05 6.45
C GLU A 57 10.77 -8.01 7.80
N SER A 58 12.09 -8.16 7.81
CA SER A 58 12.90 -8.07 9.03
C SER A 58 12.78 -6.71 9.70
N THR A 59 12.79 -5.63 8.90
CA THR A 59 12.58 -4.26 9.37
C THR A 59 11.17 -4.09 9.94
N LEU A 60 10.14 -4.60 9.28
CA LEU A 60 8.76 -4.53 9.75
C LEU A 60 8.55 -5.33 11.05
N ILE A 61 9.13 -6.53 11.16
CA ILE A 61 9.09 -7.38 12.36
C ILE A 61 9.80 -6.73 13.56
N THR A 62 10.78 -5.87 13.32
CA THR A 62 11.53 -5.18 14.39
C THR A 62 11.03 -3.75 14.66
N SER A 63 10.19 -3.20 13.78
CA SER A 63 9.53 -1.92 13.96
C SER A 63 8.55 -1.93 15.14
N SER A 64 8.01 -0.76 15.52
CA SER A 64 6.96 -0.63 16.55
C SER A 64 5.53 -0.82 16.04
N GLN A 65 5.34 -1.27 14.79
CA GLN A 65 4.02 -1.37 14.17
C GLN A 65 3.19 -2.50 14.77
N GLU A 66 1.96 -2.20 15.18
CA GLU A 66 1.06 -3.14 15.85
C GLU A 66 -0.34 -3.13 15.25
N GLY A 67 -0.97 -4.30 15.23
CA GLY A 67 -2.35 -4.51 14.80
C GLY A 67 -2.52 -5.69 13.85
N VAL A 68 -3.74 -5.81 13.34
CA VAL A 68 -4.11 -6.76 12.28
C VAL A 68 -4.51 -5.96 11.05
N GLY A 69 -3.93 -6.30 9.90
CA GLY A 69 -4.22 -5.58 8.68
C GLY A 69 -3.37 -6.01 7.50
N PHE A 70 -2.94 -5.04 6.70
CA PHE A 70 -2.17 -5.26 5.50
C PHE A 70 -1.22 -4.09 5.23
N VAL A 71 -0.23 -4.34 4.40
CA VAL A 71 0.81 -3.39 4.01
C VAL A 71 0.84 -3.35 2.49
N THR A 72 0.85 -2.15 1.92
CA THR A 72 1.15 -1.93 0.51
C THR A 72 2.58 -1.42 0.41
N ALA A 73 3.48 -2.29 -0.03
CA ALA A 73 4.91 -2.01 -0.06
C ALA A 73 5.36 -1.79 -1.51
N PHE A 74 5.53 -0.53 -1.92
CA PHE A 74 6.32 -0.19 -3.10
C PHE A 74 7.78 0.03 -2.68
N PRO A 75 8.78 -0.06 -3.58
CA PRO A 75 10.17 0.19 -3.19
C PRO A 75 10.44 1.60 -2.66
N HIS A 76 9.64 2.60 -3.04
CA HIS A 76 9.83 4.00 -2.67
C HIS A 76 8.86 4.51 -1.59
N ILE A 77 7.78 3.79 -1.30
CA ILE A 77 6.81 4.15 -0.28
C ILE A 77 6.08 2.91 0.24
N THR A 78 5.91 2.86 1.55
CA THR A 78 5.13 1.83 2.24
C THR A 78 3.96 2.49 2.94
N LYS A 79 2.77 1.89 2.83
CA LYS A 79 1.65 2.24 3.69
C LYS A 79 1.20 1.04 4.48
N ILE A 80 0.99 1.25 5.77
CA ILE A 80 0.54 0.23 6.71
C ILE A 80 -0.90 0.56 7.07
N PHE A 81 -1.79 -0.39 6.79
CA PHE A 81 -3.20 -0.32 7.11
C PHE A 81 -3.49 -1.29 8.23
N ARG A 82 -4.21 -0.85 9.26
CA ARG A 82 -4.70 -1.74 10.32
C ARG A 82 -6.15 -1.43 10.65
N PHE A 83 -6.90 -2.45 11.06
CA PHE A 83 -8.21 -2.20 11.66
C PHE A 83 -8.02 -1.54 13.02
N ALA A 84 -8.70 -0.41 13.23
CA ALA A 84 -8.50 0.40 14.42
C ALA A 84 -8.92 -0.39 15.67
N PRO A 85 -8.06 -0.52 16.71
CA PRO A 85 -8.37 -1.33 17.88
C PRO A 85 -9.62 -0.89 18.66
N VAL A 86 -9.99 0.39 18.55
CA VAL A 86 -11.15 0.98 19.23
C VAL A 86 -12.42 0.87 18.37
N MET A 87 -12.29 0.69 17.05
CA MET A 87 -13.40 0.63 16.11
C MET A 87 -12.98 -0.17 14.88
N GLU A 88 -13.24 -1.48 14.88
CA GLU A 88 -12.80 -2.39 13.81
C GLU A 88 -13.43 -2.12 12.43
N THR A 89 -14.42 -1.23 12.37
CA THR A 89 -14.98 -0.66 11.13
C THR A 89 -14.24 0.62 10.70
N VAL A 90 -13.00 0.79 11.11
CA VAL A 90 -12.14 1.89 10.69
C VAL A 90 -10.79 1.30 10.29
N LEU A 91 -10.26 1.77 9.17
CA LEU A 91 -8.90 1.50 8.74
C LEU A 91 -8.01 2.69 9.12
N ASP A 92 -7.13 2.48 10.10
CA ASP A 92 -6.02 3.39 10.36
C ASP A 92 -4.97 3.22 9.25
N ILE A 93 -4.34 4.31 8.83
CA ILE A 93 -3.25 4.32 7.86
C ILE A 93 -2.04 5.09 8.40
N SER A 94 -0.85 4.62 8.07
CA SER A 94 0.39 5.38 8.26
C SER A 94 1.34 5.15 7.08
N GLU A 95 2.06 6.20 6.70
CA GLU A 95 2.93 6.22 5.53
C GLU A 95 4.40 6.31 5.92
N PHE A 96 5.24 5.57 5.18
CA PHE A 96 6.65 5.43 5.45
C PHE A 96 7.47 5.43 4.16
N ASP A 97 8.72 5.88 4.26
CA ASP A 97 9.75 5.45 3.33
C ASP A 97 9.99 3.95 3.55
N THR A 98 10.00 3.19 2.46
CA THR A 98 10.10 1.72 2.53
C THR A 98 11.44 1.29 3.12
N GLU A 99 12.52 1.99 2.77
CA GLU A 99 13.81 1.80 3.41
C GLU A 99 13.75 2.31 4.85
N GLY A 100 13.90 1.37 5.80
CA GLY A 100 13.96 1.68 7.24
C GLY A 100 12.64 2.04 7.91
N LEU A 101 11.51 2.09 7.19
CA LEU A 101 10.18 2.45 7.72
C LEU A 101 10.20 3.79 8.48
N MET A 102 10.89 4.79 7.93
CA MET A 102 10.85 6.15 8.48
C MET A 102 9.55 6.84 8.09
N GLY A 103 8.92 7.55 9.02
CA GLY A 103 7.64 8.23 8.78
C GLY A 103 7.73 9.22 7.63
N LYS A 104 6.76 9.18 6.72
CA LYS A 104 6.72 9.99 5.50
C LYS A 104 5.53 10.94 5.52
N ASP A 105 5.79 12.24 5.38
CA ASP A 105 4.72 13.22 5.21
C ASP A 105 4.11 13.12 3.80
N CYS A 106 2.82 12.81 3.76
CA CYS A 106 2.02 12.71 2.53
C CYS A 106 1.02 13.86 2.38
N SER A 107 1.26 14.98 3.08
CA SER A 107 0.51 16.23 2.91
C SER A 107 0.57 16.74 1.47
N ARG A 108 -0.55 17.29 1.01
CA ARG A 108 -0.77 17.83 -0.34
C ARG A 108 -1.20 19.30 -0.25
N GLU A 109 -1.06 20.02 -1.35
CA GLU A 109 -1.47 21.42 -1.43
C GLU A 109 -2.96 21.61 -1.06
N GLY A 110 -3.30 22.76 -0.49
CA GLY A 110 -4.68 23.07 -0.09
C GLY A 110 -5.16 22.38 1.19
N GLY A 111 -4.26 21.81 1.99
CA GLY A 111 -4.60 21.13 3.25
C GLY A 111 -5.13 19.70 3.06
N TYR A 112 -4.97 19.15 1.86
CA TYR A 112 -5.27 17.75 1.58
C TYR A 112 -4.13 16.85 2.06
N HIS A 113 -4.41 15.56 2.22
CA HIS A 113 -3.44 14.52 2.52
C HIS A 113 -3.67 13.36 1.56
N GLU A 114 -2.61 12.72 1.08
CA GLU A 114 -2.78 11.55 0.23
C GLU A 114 -3.33 10.38 1.04
N PHE A 115 -4.58 10.03 0.76
CA PHE A 115 -5.17 8.80 1.28
C PHE A 115 -4.50 7.56 0.66
N ALA A 116 -4.62 7.39 -0.66
CA ALA A 116 -4.16 6.21 -1.38
C ALA A 116 -3.89 6.52 -2.85
N CYS A 117 -2.93 5.83 -3.47
CA CYS A 117 -2.89 5.68 -4.92
C CYS A 117 -3.91 4.64 -5.39
N TYR A 118 -4.03 4.45 -6.71
CA TYR A 118 -5.07 3.58 -7.29
C TYR A 118 -4.98 2.12 -6.81
N ALA A 119 -3.80 1.49 -6.87
CA ALA A 119 -3.63 0.11 -6.41
C ALA A 119 -3.93 -0.04 -4.91
N GLU A 120 -3.44 0.90 -4.09
CA GLU A 120 -3.70 0.92 -2.65
C GLU A 120 -5.20 1.01 -2.35
N ALA A 121 -5.94 1.86 -3.06
CA ALA A 121 -7.38 2.02 -2.86
C ALA A 121 -8.16 0.73 -3.22
N ILE A 122 -7.78 0.03 -4.28
CA ILE A 122 -8.43 -1.24 -4.66
C ILE A 122 -8.12 -2.34 -3.64
N ILE A 123 -6.85 -2.48 -3.24
CA ILE A 123 -6.45 -3.45 -2.21
C ILE A 123 -7.16 -3.15 -0.90
N ALA A 124 -7.21 -1.89 -0.48
CA ALA A 124 -7.92 -1.49 0.73
C ALA A 124 -9.41 -1.81 0.67
N ALA A 125 -10.06 -1.58 -0.47
CA ALA A 125 -11.47 -1.92 -0.63
C ALA A 125 -11.73 -3.44 -0.53
N GLU A 126 -10.90 -4.26 -1.18
CA GLU A 126 -11.01 -5.72 -1.11
C GLU A 126 -10.73 -6.25 0.30
N GLU A 127 -9.65 -5.78 0.92
CA GLU A 127 -9.29 -6.19 2.28
C GLU A 127 -10.35 -5.80 3.30
N TYR A 128 -10.90 -4.59 3.16
CA TYR A 128 -11.93 -4.12 4.05
C TYR A 128 -13.22 -4.93 3.91
N HIS A 129 -13.58 -5.29 2.67
CA HIS A 129 -14.72 -6.18 2.43
C HIS A 129 -14.49 -7.59 3.01
N ALA A 130 -13.26 -8.13 2.87
CA ALA A 130 -12.91 -9.42 3.43
C ALA A 130 -13.03 -9.42 4.95
N TRP A 131 -12.48 -8.40 5.62
CA TRP A 131 -12.61 -8.22 7.07
C TRP A 131 -14.08 -8.22 7.50
N ALA A 132 -14.89 -7.36 6.90
CA ALA A 132 -16.31 -7.25 7.22
C ALA A 132 -17.11 -8.55 7.00
N LYS A 133 -16.68 -9.39 6.06
CA LYS A 133 -17.37 -10.64 5.71
C LYS A 133 -16.95 -11.83 6.58
N THR A 134 -15.71 -11.85 7.07
CA THR A 134 -15.15 -13.00 7.77
C THR A 134 -15.53 -13.00 9.26
N ALA A 135 -15.77 -14.18 9.82
CA ALA A 135 -16.17 -14.32 11.22
C ALA A 135 -15.00 -14.31 12.23
N THR A 136 -13.75 -14.49 11.76
CA THR A 136 -12.58 -14.60 12.63
C THR A 136 -11.36 -13.95 11.98
N VAL A 137 -10.43 -13.49 12.81
CA VAL A 137 -9.12 -12.96 12.36
C VAL A 137 -8.37 -13.99 11.52
N SER A 138 -8.37 -15.26 11.90
CA SER A 138 -7.71 -16.32 11.13
C SER A 138 -8.31 -16.47 9.72
N ASN A 139 -9.64 -16.37 9.57
CA ASN A 139 -10.28 -16.42 8.27
C ASN A 139 -9.92 -15.19 7.41
N TYR A 140 -9.84 -14.01 8.02
CA TYR A 140 -9.35 -12.81 7.35
C TYR A 140 -7.87 -12.92 6.92
N LEU A 141 -7.00 -13.44 7.77
CA LEU A 141 -5.58 -13.61 7.47
C LEU A 141 -5.31 -14.65 6.38
N ALA A 142 -6.26 -15.57 6.13
CA ALA A 142 -6.20 -16.50 5.01
C ALA A 142 -6.62 -15.86 3.67
N TYR A 143 -7.36 -14.75 3.69
CA TYR A 143 -7.78 -14.03 2.48
C TYR A 143 -6.60 -13.34 1.79
N ARG A 144 -6.64 -13.30 0.45
CA ARG A 144 -5.73 -12.51 -0.39
C ARG A 144 -6.55 -11.76 -1.44
N CYS A 145 -6.18 -10.52 -1.73
CA CYS A 145 -6.78 -9.78 -2.84
C CYS A 145 -6.66 -10.56 -4.15
N SER A 146 -7.75 -10.56 -4.92
CA SER A 146 -7.81 -11.21 -6.22
C SER A 146 -7.26 -10.33 -7.34
N THR A 147 -7.42 -9.00 -7.20
CA THR A 147 -6.88 -8.05 -8.16
C THR A 147 -5.38 -7.87 -7.96
N THR A 148 -4.62 -8.06 -9.04
CA THR A 148 -3.14 -7.95 -9.04
C THR A 148 -2.60 -6.99 -10.10
N ASP A 149 -3.46 -6.39 -10.92
CA ASP A 149 -3.10 -5.54 -12.06
C ASP A 149 -3.90 -4.22 -12.00
N PHE A 150 -3.20 -3.07 -12.02
CA PHE A 150 -3.78 -1.76 -11.74
C PHE A 150 -3.38 -0.68 -12.78
N PRO A 151 -3.79 -0.80 -14.05
CA PRO A 151 -3.49 0.18 -15.08
C PRO A 151 -4.39 1.42 -14.99
N VAL A 152 -3.83 2.61 -15.17
CA VAL A 152 -4.60 3.83 -15.46
C VAL A 152 -4.67 4.01 -16.98
N SER A 153 -5.86 3.87 -17.54
CA SER A 153 -6.09 3.85 -18.99
C SER A 153 -5.83 5.17 -19.72
N ASN A 154 -6.01 6.30 -19.04
CA ASN A 154 -5.74 7.63 -19.59
C ASN A 154 -5.20 8.53 -18.47
N ASN A 155 -3.96 8.98 -18.59
CA ASN A 155 -3.28 9.87 -17.64
C ASN A 155 -3.52 11.38 -17.94
N SER A 156 -4.27 11.71 -18.99
CA SER A 156 -4.53 13.10 -19.41
C SER A 156 -5.90 13.64 -18.99
N LYS A 157 -6.81 12.79 -18.49
CA LYS A 157 -8.23 13.12 -18.19
C LYS A 157 -8.42 14.39 -17.36
N LEU A 158 -7.60 14.61 -16.33
CA LEU A 158 -7.73 15.78 -15.47
C LEU A 158 -7.26 17.06 -16.18
N ALA A 159 -6.19 16.99 -16.97
CA ALA A 159 -5.73 18.11 -17.78
C ALA A 159 -6.75 18.47 -18.88
N GLU A 160 -7.34 17.45 -19.50
CA GLU A 160 -8.41 17.60 -20.51
C GLU A 160 -9.63 18.31 -19.90
N PHE A 161 -10.09 17.89 -18.72
CA PHE A 161 -11.26 18.49 -18.04
C PHE A 161 -11.07 19.96 -17.67
N VAL A 162 -9.85 20.37 -17.31
CA VAL A 162 -9.56 21.75 -16.92
C VAL A 162 -9.35 22.66 -18.13
N SER A 163 -9.00 22.07 -19.27
CA SER A 163 -8.80 22.78 -20.54
C SER A 163 -10.09 22.93 -21.35
N SER A 164 -11.18 22.23 -20.97
CA SER A 164 -12.52 22.31 -21.56
C SER A 164 -13.38 23.38 -20.91
#